data_AF-A0A165JQ98-F1
#
_entry.id   AF-A0A165JQ98-F1
#
_cell.length_a   1.000
_cell.length_b   1.000
_cell.length_c   1.000
_cell.angle_alpha   90.00
_cell.angle_beta   90.00
_cell.angle_gamma   90.00
#
_symmetry.space_group_name_H-M   'P 1'
#
loop_
_entity.id
_entity.type
_entity.pdbx_description
1 polymer ?
#
loop_
_entity_poly.entity_id
_entity_poly.type
_entity_poly.pdbx_seq_one_letter_code
_entity_poly.pdbx_strand_id
1 'polypeptide(L)'
;VMKDLPKKTERIEWCEMTESQSTHYRSVLQRSQALATQAVTSTASKVLMDLRKAAIHPVLFRREFTDALIKEMARACKQDEQFRDANEAYIIEDMSVMTDSELQHARRTFNHLSTKFSQPDDMFLNSGKIKKFVELLDGETKRRALVLSQFTQVLDILRAVLDMRGTKYLILTGQTAFDARLGLVDEFNQDESISVFLLSTNASSSGMGLNLTAASVVILFDQNLNPHNDKQAVDCAYSIGQQNDVDVIKLISKGTIEVLHLHTEQSRLLITDCRRISCV
;
A
#
# COMPACT_ATOMS: atom_id res chain seq x y z
N VAL A 1 -5.03 25.27 -24.16
CA VAL A 1 -3.58 25.27 -23.82
C VAL A 1 -3.22 23.87 -23.28
N MET A 2 -3.12 22.86 -24.15
CA MET A 2 -2.67 21.47 -23.82
C MET A 2 -2.22 20.79 -25.13
N LYS A 3 -1.25 21.37 -25.85
CA LYS A 3 -0.88 20.84 -27.19
C LYS A 3 0.17 19.73 -27.16
N ASP A 4 0.88 19.48 -26.05
CA ASP A 4 2.06 18.60 -26.06
C ASP A 4 2.15 17.62 -24.87
N LEU A 5 1.03 17.19 -24.27
CA LEU A 5 1.08 16.07 -23.32
C LEU A 5 1.00 14.74 -24.09
N PRO A 6 1.88 13.76 -23.79
CA PRO A 6 1.85 12.45 -24.42
C PRO A 6 0.59 11.67 -24.04
N LYS A 7 0.38 10.52 -24.68
CA LYS A 7 -0.85 9.76 -24.47
C LYS A 7 -0.92 9.24 -23.04
N LYS A 8 -2.08 9.39 -22.40
CA LYS A 8 -2.39 8.71 -21.15
C LYS A 8 -3.34 7.54 -21.39
N THR A 9 -3.01 6.35 -20.91
CA THR A 9 -3.94 5.22 -20.84
C THR A 9 -4.27 4.90 -19.39
N GLU A 10 -5.47 4.38 -19.16
CA GLU A 10 -5.90 3.91 -17.85
C GLU A 10 -6.57 2.55 -17.99
N ARG A 11 -6.12 1.57 -17.20
CA ARG A 11 -6.69 0.22 -17.21
C ARG A 11 -6.79 -0.37 -15.81
N ILE A 12 -7.69 -1.33 -15.65
CA ILE A 12 -7.83 -2.12 -14.43
C ILE A 12 -7.10 -3.44 -14.64
N GLU A 13 -6.24 -3.79 -13.69
CA GLU A 13 -5.64 -5.12 -13.58
C GLU A 13 -6.32 -5.88 -12.45
N TRP A 14 -7.02 -6.93 -12.85
CA TRP A 14 -7.77 -7.75 -11.91
C TRP A 14 -6.85 -8.75 -11.22
N CYS A 15 -6.87 -8.72 -9.89
CA CYS A 15 -6.03 -9.55 -9.05
C CYS A 15 -6.86 -10.71 -8.46
N GLU A 16 -6.46 -11.94 -8.75
CA GLU A 16 -7.01 -13.13 -8.11
C GLU A 16 -6.34 -13.32 -6.75
N MET A 17 -7.13 -13.41 -5.68
CA MET A 17 -6.59 -13.71 -4.35
C MET A 17 -5.96 -15.10 -4.32
N THR A 18 -4.87 -15.26 -3.57
CA THR A 18 -4.34 -16.59 -3.26
C THR A 18 -5.33 -17.37 -2.40
N GLU A 19 -5.17 -18.69 -2.31
CA GLU A 19 -6.06 -19.53 -1.50
C GLU A 19 -6.06 -19.12 -0.02
N SER A 20 -4.88 -18.86 0.55
CA SER A 20 -4.72 -18.37 1.92
C SER A 20 -5.39 -17.01 2.12
N GLN A 21 -5.20 -16.08 1.17
CA GLN A 21 -5.80 -14.76 1.21
C GLN A 21 -7.33 -14.84 1.09
N SER A 22 -7.87 -15.63 0.17
CA SER A 22 -9.31 -15.83 -0.02
C SER A 22 -9.96 -16.41 1.25
N THR A 23 -9.31 -17.41 1.87
CA THR A 23 -9.79 -18.00 3.13
C THR A 23 -9.80 -16.97 4.25
N HIS A 24 -8.75 -16.17 4.37
CA HIS A 24 -8.68 -15.10 5.35
C HIS A 24 -9.75 -14.02 5.10
N TYR A 25 -9.91 -13.58 3.84
CA TYR A 25 -10.91 -12.58 3.46
C TYR A 25 -12.31 -13.03 3.81
N ARG A 26 -12.67 -14.29 3.53
CA ARG A 26 -13.96 -14.88 3.92
C ARG A 26 -14.18 -14.85 5.43
N SER A 27 -13.15 -15.17 6.22
CA SER A 27 -13.21 -15.09 7.69
C SER A 27 -13.45 -13.65 8.17
N VAL A 28 -12.75 -12.66 7.60
CA VAL A 28 -12.95 -11.23 7.90
C VAL A 28 -14.38 -10.82 7.54
N LEU A 29 -14.87 -11.19 6.36
CA LEU A 29 -16.22 -10.88 5.89
C LEU A 29 -17.30 -11.45 6.82
N GLN A 30 -17.17 -12.71 7.25
CA GLN A 30 -18.13 -13.33 8.16
C GLN A 30 -18.19 -12.60 9.52
N ARG A 31 -17.02 -12.24 10.09
CA ARG A 31 -16.96 -11.45 11.33
C ARG A 31 -17.61 -10.07 11.14
N SER A 32 -17.34 -9.43 10.01
CA SER A 32 -17.91 -8.14 9.65
C SER A 32 -19.44 -8.18 9.54
N GLN A 33 -20.01 -9.26 8.97
CA GLN A 33 -21.46 -9.44 8.88
C GLN A 33 -22.10 -9.61 10.27
N ALA A 34 -21.49 -10.38 11.16
CA ALA A 34 -21.97 -10.55 12.54
C ALA A 34 -21.94 -9.23 13.35
N LEU A 35 -20.97 -8.37 13.09
CA LEU A 35 -20.88 -7.04 13.70
C LEU A 35 -21.88 -6.04 13.09
N ALA A 36 -22.16 -6.14 11.79
CA ALA A 36 -23.13 -5.27 11.12
C ALA A 36 -24.56 -5.47 11.66
N THR A 37 -24.92 -6.69 12.08
CA THR A 37 -26.21 -6.96 12.74
C THR A 37 -26.36 -6.31 14.11
N GLN A 38 -25.30 -5.75 14.70
CA GLN A 38 -25.31 -5.14 16.05
C GLN A 38 -25.33 -3.60 16.04
N ALA A 39 -25.55 -2.97 14.88
CA ALA A 39 -25.95 -1.55 14.70
C ALA A 39 -25.20 -0.49 15.55
N VAL A 40 -23.88 -0.34 15.34
CA VAL A 40 -23.13 0.85 15.81
C VAL A 40 -22.32 1.45 14.65
N THR A 41 -22.51 2.75 14.39
CA THR A 41 -21.96 3.48 13.22
C THR A 41 -20.42 3.52 13.19
N SER A 42 -19.76 3.55 14.36
CA SER A 42 -18.30 3.52 14.47
C SER A 42 -17.69 2.18 14.03
N THR A 43 -18.46 1.09 14.06
CA THR A 43 -18.04 -0.25 13.64
C THR A 43 -17.95 -0.38 12.13
N ALA A 44 -18.77 0.35 11.37
CA ALA A 44 -18.85 0.24 9.90
C ALA A 44 -17.55 0.70 9.21
N SER A 45 -16.96 1.81 9.65
CA SER A 45 -15.70 2.32 9.09
C SER A 45 -14.54 1.35 9.36
N LYS A 46 -14.48 0.77 10.56
CA LYS A 46 -13.47 -0.24 10.92
C LYS A 46 -13.63 -1.49 10.07
N VAL A 47 -14.85 -2.00 9.94
CA VAL A 47 -15.19 -3.15 9.09
C VAL A 47 -14.77 -2.92 7.64
N LEU A 48 -15.06 -1.75 7.09
CA LEU A 48 -14.67 -1.38 5.72
C LEU A 48 -13.14 -1.39 5.58
N MET A 49 -12.41 -0.82 6.53
CA MET A 49 -10.95 -0.82 6.51
C MET A 49 -10.37 -2.24 6.60
N ASP A 50 -10.90 -3.09 7.46
CA ASP A 50 -10.46 -4.48 7.58
C ASP A 50 -10.73 -5.26 6.28
N LEU A 51 -11.90 -5.10 5.67
CA LEU A 51 -12.17 -5.72 4.37
C LEU A 51 -11.19 -5.24 3.28
N ARG A 52 -10.87 -3.95 3.25
CA ARG A 52 -9.89 -3.41 2.28
C ARG A 52 -8.49 -3.97 2.52
N LYS A 53 -8.03 -4.00 3.77
CA LYS A 53 -6.74 -4.61 4.12
C LYS A 53 -6.70 -6.10 3.75
N ALA A 54 -7.77 -6.84 3.99
CA ALA A 54 -7.85 -8.27 3.64
C ALA A 54 -7.84 -8.49 2.11
N ALA A 55 -8.47 -7.60 1.35
CA ALA A 55 -8.41 -7.62 -0.11
C ALA A 55 -7.01 -7.32 -0.65
N ILE A 56 -6.19 -6.59 0.12
CA ILE A 56 -4.82 -6.24 -0.24
C ILE A 56 -3.83 -7.35 0.14
N HIS A 57 -3.72 -7.69 1.43
CA HIS A 57 -2.71 -8.64 1.88
C HIS A 57 -3.00 -9.23 3.28
N PRO A 58 -2.82 -10.55 3.49
CA PRO A 58 -2.98 -11.18 4.82
C PRO A 58 -2.06 -10.69 5.94
N VAL A 59 -0.83 -10.22 5.64
CA VAL A 59 0.16 -9.79 6.65
C VAL A 59 -0.16 -8.41 7.25
N LEU A 60 -1.22 -7.76 6.76
CA LEU A 60 -1.83 -6.58 7.39
C LEU A 60 -2.70 -6.93 8.61
N PHE A 61 -2.69 -8.20 9.01
CA PHE A 61 -3.32 -8.73 10.22
C PHE A 61 -2.29 -9.53 11.01
N ARG A 62 -2.54 -9.70 12.30
CA ARG A 62 -1.78 -10.63 13.13
C ARG A 62 -2.35 -12.04 13.00
N ARG A 63 -1.64 -12.94 12.32
CA ARG A 63 -2.07 -14.31 12.05
C ARG A 63 -0.97 -15.31 12.40
N GLU A 64 0.21 -15.13 11.82
CA GLU A 64 1.34 -16.02 12.03
C GLU A 64 2.04 -15.73 13.37
N PHE A 65 2.02 -14.47 13.81
CA PHE A 65 2.53 -14.06 15.12
C PHE A 65 1.49 -14.27 16.24
N THR A 66 1.34 -15.53 16.66
CA THR A 66 0.40 -15.94 17.71
C THR A 66 0.68 -15.30 19.07
N ASP A 67 -0.32 -15.30 19.97
CA ASP A 67 -0.17 -14.81 21.35
C ASP A 67 0.96 -15.51 22.11
N ALA A 68 1.19 -16.79 21.84
CA ALA A 68 2.29 -17.54 22.42
C ALA A 68 3.64 -17.02 21.89
N LEU A 69 3.73 -16.76 20.58
CA LEU A 69 4.95 -16.28 19.94
C LEU A 69 5.31 -14.86 20.42
N ILE A 70 4.36 -13.93 20.47
CA ILE A 70 4.64 -12.56 20.94
C ILE A 70 5.05 -12.52 22.41
N LYS A 71 4.55 -13.44 23.26
CA LYS A 71 5.02 -13.58 24.65
C LYS A 71 6.47 -14.03 24.72
N GLU A 72 6.86 -14.98 23.87
CA GLU A 72 8.27 -15.38 23.78
C GLU A 72 9.16 -14.27 23.23
N MET A 73 8.68 -13.52 22.23
CA MET A 73 9.38 -12.36 21.69
C MET A 73 9.55 -11.26 22.75
N ALA A 74 8.51 -10.92 23.50
CA ALA A 74 8.57 -9.92 24.56
C ALA A 74 9.58 -10.28 25.65
N ARG A 75 9.65 -11.55 26.05
CA ARG A 75 10.69 -12.05 26.97
C ARG A 75 12.09 -11.94 26.40
N ALA A 76 12.25 -12.21 25.11
CA ALA A 76 13.53 -12.07 24.43
C ALA A 76 13.96 -10.60 24.32
N CYS A 77 13.03 -9.65 24.10
CA CYS A 77 13.33 -8.22 24.08
C CYS A 77 13.97 -7.74 25.39
N LYS A 78 13.57 -8.28 26.54
CA LYS A 78 14.15 -7.91 27.85
C LYS A 78 15.64 -8.26 28.01
N GLN A 79 16.21 -9.05 27.11
CA GLN A 79 17.65 -9.30 27.09
C GLN A 79 18.43 -8.11 26.52
N ASP A 80 17.78 -7.24 25.76
CA ASP A 80 18.36 -6.00 25.26
C ASP A 80 18.42 -4.95 26.37
N GLU A 81 19.51 -4.18 26.40
CA GLU A 81 19.74 -3.14 27.39
C GLU A 81 18.67 -2.04 27.35
N GLN A 82 18.11 -1.73 26.18
CA GLN A 82 17.05 -0.74 25.99
C GLN A 82 15.73 -1.18 26.64
N PHE A 83 15.45 -2.49 26.69
CA PHE A 83 14.17 -3.02 27.16
C PHE A 83 14.30 -3.82 28.47
N ARG A 84 15.48 -3.85 29.08
CA ARG A 84 15.76 -4.62 30.31
C ARG A 84 14.79 -4.30 31.44
N ASP A 85 14.57 -3.01 31.67
CA ASP A 85 13.69 -2.48 32.73
C ASP A 85 12.25 -2.27 32.26
N ALA A 86 11.95 -2.56 30.99
CA ALA A 86 10.60 -2.44 30.46
C ALA A 86 9.67 -3.52 31.03
N ASN A 87 8.40 -3.15 31.18
CA ASN A 87 7.36 -4.07 31.64
C ASN A 87 6.97 -5.02 30.51
N GLU A 88 7.16 -6.32 30.71
CA GLU A 88 6.82 -7.38 29.73
C GLU A 88 5.36 -7.30 29.29
N ALA A 89 4.45 -6.97 30.20
CA ALA A 89 3.02 -6.88 29.90
C ALA A 89 2.72 -5.78 28.87
N TYR A 90 3.40 -4.63 28.95
CA TYR A 90 3.24 -3.54 28.00
C TYR A 90 3.84 -3.88 26.64
N ILE A 91 4.98 -4.58 26.61
CA ILE A 91 5.55 -5.08 25.35
C ILE A 91 4.58 -6.05 24.66
N ILE A 92 3.97 -6.96 25.42
CA ILE A 92 2.98 -7.90 24.89
C ILE A 92 1.74 -7.14 24.37
N GLU A 93 1.25 -6.15 25.13
CA GLU A 93 0.11 -5.33 24.74
C GLU A 93 0.38 -4.61 23.42
N ASP A 94 1.53 -3.95 23.29
CA ASP A 94 1.98 -3.28 22.06
C ASP A 94 2.07 -4.28 20.90
N MET A 95 2.72 -5.43 21.09
CA MET A 95 2.83 -6.47 20.06
C MET A 95 1.47 -7.08 19.68
N SER A 96 0.49 -7.09 20.59
CA SER A 96 -0.81 -7.72 20.35
C SER A 96 -1.66 -6.97 19.32
N VAL A 97 -1.41 -5.67 19.15
CA VAL A 97 -2.11 -4.80 18.18
C VAL A 97 -1.34 -4.58 16.88
N MET A 98 -0.09 -5.06 16.81
CA MET A 98 0.73 -5.03 15.60
C MET A 98 0.29 -6.11 14.59
N THR A 99 0.55 -5.84 13.32
CA THR A 99 0.33 -6.78 12.21
C THR A 99 1.53 -7.72 12.04
N ASP A 100 1.35 -8.82 11.31
CA ASP A 100 2.46 -9.74 11.01
C ASP A 100 3.60 -9.01 10.28
N SER A 101 3.30 -8.08 9.38
CA SER A 101 4.30 -7.26 8.68
C SER A 101 5.12 -6.41 9.65
N GLU A 102 4.46 -5.75 10.61
CA GLU A 102 5.13 -4.90 11.59
C GLU A 102 5.97 -5.72 12.57
N LEU A 103 5.48 -6.88 12.99
CA LEU A 103 6.23 -7.77 13.89
C LEU A 103 7.44 -8.38 13.18
N GLN A 104 7.31 -8.78 11.91
CA GLN A 104 8.44 -9.23 11.09
C GLN A 104 9.46 -8.10 10.88
N HIS A 105 9.00 -6.86 10.65
CA HIS A 105 9.90 -5.71 10.53
C HIS A 105 10.62 -5.40 11.84
N ALA A 106 9.89 -5.33 12.97
CA ALA A 106 10.46 -5.12 14.29
C ALA A 106 11.53 -6.16 14.61
N ARG A 107 11.26 -7.44 14.29
CA ARG A 107 12.24 -8.52 14.41
C ARG A 107 13.54 -8.20 13.67
N ARG A 108 13.47 -7.74 12.41
CA ARG A 108 14.66 -7.41 11.61
C ARG A 108 15.43 -6.21 12.17
N THR A 109 14.74 -5.21 12.72
CA THR A 109 15.36 -4.01 13.31
C THR A 109 16.07 -4.33 14.62
N PHE A 110 15.52 -5.24 15.42
CA PHE A 110 16.09 -5.65 16.69
C PHE A 110 17.04 -6.85 16.51
N ASN A 111 18.33 -6.57 16.33
CA ASN A 111 19.37 -7.59 16.10
C ASN A 111 19.45 -8.69 17.18
N HIS A 112 18.98 -8.39 18.40
CA HIS A 112 18.93 -9.33 19.53
C HIS A 112 17.75 -10.32 19.46
N LEU A 113 16.71 -10.03 18.65
CA LEU A 113 15.64 -10.99 18.42
C LEU A 113 16.16 -12.13 17.54
N SER A 114 16.19 -13.33 18.13
CA SER A 114 16.66 -14.54 17.47
C SER A 114 15.92 -14.79 16.14
N THR A 115 16.65 -15.30 15.15
CA THR A 115 16.11 -15.75 13.86
C THR A 115 15.02 -16.80 13.98
N LYS A 116 14.88 -17.48 15.13
CA LYS A 116 13.79 -18.42 15.40
C LYS A 116 12.39 -17.77 15.35
N PHE A 117 12.30 -16.45 15.53
CA PHE A 117 11.05 -15.70 15.45
C PHE A 117 10.78 -15.16 14.05
N SER A 118 11.73 -15.29 13.12
CA SER A 118 11.53 -14.90 11.72
C SER A 118 10.49 -15.81 11.09
N GLN A 119 9.49 -15.20 10.48
CA GLN A 119 8.63 -15.91 9.57
C GLN A 119 9.27 -15.99 8.17
N PRO A 120 8.85 -16.95 7.34
CA PRO A 120 9.31 -17.07 5.96
C PRO A 120 9.07 -15.78 5.14
N ASP A 121 10.08 -15.34 4.39
CA ASP A 121 10.01 -14.09 3.61
C ASP A 121 9.00 -14.16 2.45
N ASP A 122 8.67 -15.37 1.98
CA ASP A 122 7.64 -15.59 0.96
C ASP A 122 6.23 -15.24 1.44
N MET A 123 6.03 -14.98 2.74
CA MET A 123 4.76 -14.46 3.25
C MET A 123 4.35 -13.17 2.53
N PHE A 124 5.31 -12.30 2.20
CA PHE A 124 5.06 -11.02 1.54
C PHE A 124 4.67 -11.21 0.07
N LEU A 125 4.96 -12.38 -0.51
CA LEU A 125 4.57 -12.75 -1.87
C LEU A 125 3.19 -13.42 -1.91
N ASN A 126 2.62 -13.79 -0.76
CA ASN A 126 1.36 -14.52 -0.66
C ASN A 126 0.14 -13.58 -0.71
N SER A 127 0.05 -12.78 -1.77
CA SER A 127 -1.08 -11.92 -2.10
C SER A 127 -1.28 -11.86 -3.61
N GLY A 128 -2.54 -11.85 -4.04
CA GLY A 128 -2.90 -11.69 -5.46
C GLY A 128 -2.37 -10.39 -6.07
N LYS A 129 -2.46 -9.28 -5.32
CA LYS A 129 -1.96 -7.98 -5.75
C LYS A 129 -0.44 -7.94 -5.83
N ILE A 130 0.25 -8.57 -4.87
CA ILE A 130 1.72 -8.63 -4.92
C ILE A 130 2.19 -9.45 -6.13
N LYS A 131 1.55 -10.59 -6.41
CA LYS A 131 1.87 -11.40 -7.60
C LYS A 131 1.69 -10.59 -8.89
N LYS A 132 0.59 -9.85 -9.01
CA LYS A 132 0.35 -8.97 -10.17
C LYS A 132 1.30 -7.80 -10.24
N PHE A 133 1.65 -7.19 -9.11
CA PHE A 133 2.64 -6.14 -9.04
C PHE A 133 4.01 -6.61 -9.54
N VAL A 134 4.47 -7.77 -9.07
CA VAL A 134 5.71 -8.44 -9.52
C VAL A 134 5.67 -8.67 -11.05
N GLU A 135 4.58 -9.24 -11.56
CA GLU A 135 4.38 -9.47 -13.00
C GLU A 135 4.43 -8.17 -13.83
N LEU A 136 3.82 -7.08 -13.33
CA LEU A 136 3.85 -5.78 -13.99
C LEU A 136 5.27 -5.20 -14.02
N LEU A 137 6.03 -5.31 -12.94
CA LEU A 137 7.43 -4.85 -12.92
C LEU A 137 8.30 -5.66 -13.90
N ASP A 138 8.04 -6.96 -14.04
CA ASP A 138 8.75 -7.83 -14.99
C ASP A 138 8.38 -7.51 -16.45
N GLY A 139 7.13 -7.08 -16.70
CA GLY A 139 6.68 -6.63 -18.03
C GLY A 139 7.17 -5.22 -18.42
N GLU A 140 7.34 -4.34 -17.44
CA GLU A 140 7.68 -2.92 -17.64
C GLU A 140 9.17 -2.61 -17.35
N THR A 141 10.07 -3.58 -17.49
CA THR A 141 11.50 -3.49 -17.10
C THR A 141 12.29 -2.30 -17.65
N LYS A 142 11.81 -1.67 -18.73
CA LYS A 142 12.45 -0.49 -19.35
C LYS A 142 11.86 0.85 -18.91
N ARG A 143 10.78 0.83 -18.13
CA ARG A 143 10.04 2.01 -17.68
C ARG A 143 10.07 2.09 -16.18
N ARG A 144 10.00 3.32 -15.68
CA ARG A 144 10.03 3.60 -14.25
C ARG A 144 8.61 3.74 -13.73
N ALA A 145 8.37 3.18 -12.55
CA ALA A 145 7.05 3.06 -11.97
C ALA A 145 6.88 3.95 -10.73
N LEU A 146 5.77 4.68 -10.68
CA LEU A 146 5.25 5.32 -9.47
C LEU A 146 4.18 4.40 -8.88
N VAL A 147 4.38 3.91 -7.65
CA VAL A 147 3.46 2.99 -6.98
C VAL A 147 2.79 3.71 -5.82
N LEU A 148 1.47 3.77 -5.86
CA LEU A 148 0.64 4.54 -4.97
C LEU A 148 -0.17 3.64 -4.05
N SER A 149 -0.19 3.97 -2.76
CA SER A 149 -1.01 3.32 -1.76
C SER A 149 -1.47 4.32 -0.71
N GLN A 150 -2.69 4.18 -0.19
CA GLN A 150 -3.13 4.98 0.97
C GLN A 150 -2.60 4.41 2.30
N PHE A 151 -2.16 3.15 2.33
CA PHE A 151 -1.71 2.45 3.52
C PHE A 151 -0.18 2.40 3.56
N THR A 152 0.44 3.09 4.51
CA THR A 152 1.91 3.04 4.67
C THR A 152 2.42 1.62 4.94
N GLN A 153 1.66 0.82 5.68
CA GLN A 153 1.95 -0.60 5.91
C GLN A 153 2.08 -1.41 4.61
N VAL A 154 1.33 -1.03 3.55
CA VAL A 154 1.45 -1.67 2.23
C VAL A 154 2.75 -1.25 1.55
N LEU A 155 3.19 0.00 1.70
CA LEU A 155 4.49 0.43 1.21
C LEU A 155 5.62 -0.38 1.86
N ASP A 156 5.53 -0.67 3.17
CA ASP A 156 6.52 -1.51 3.86
C ASP A 156 6.55 -2.96 3.34
N ILE A 157 5.39 -3.52 3.01
CA ILE A 157 5.31 -4.83 2.32
C ILE A 157 5.98 -4.75 0.95
N LEU A 158 5.69 -3.71 0.16
CA LEU A 158 6.28 -3.51 -1.16
C LEU A 158 7.80 -3.35 -1.08
N ARG A 159 8.31 -2.64 -0.05
CA ARG A 159 9.75 -2.55 0.22
C ARG A 159 10.37 -3.91 0.41
N ALA A 160 9.79 -4.76 1.27
CA ALA A 160 10.29 -6.11 1.49
C ALA A 160 10.31 -6.93 0.18
N VAL A 161 9.28 -6.78 -0.67
CA VAL A 161 9.21 -7.45 -1.97
C VAL A 161 10.27 -6.94 -2.95
N LEU A 162 10.50 -5.64 -3.01
CA LEU A 162 11.50 -5.03 -3.87
C LEU A 162 12.93 -5.35 -3.40
N ASP A 163 13.17 -5.36 -2.09
CA ASP A 163 14.44 -5.76 -1.47
C ASP A 163 14.79 -7.22 -1.82
N MET A 164 13.83 -8.15 -1.71
CA MET A 164 14.01 -9.55 -2.12
C MET A 164 14.36 -9.70 -3.60
N ARG A 165 13.86 -8.77 -4.43
CA ARG A 165 14.14 -8.72 -5.88
C ARG A 165 15.41 -7.94 -6.23
N GLY A 166 16.08 -7.32 -5.26
CA GLY A 166 17.22 -6.42 -5.51
C GLY A 166 16.85 -5.19 -6.37
N THR A 167 15.57 -4.79 -6.38
CA THR A 167 15.06 -3.68 -7.19
C THR A 167 15.25 -2.38 -6.42
N LYS A 168 15.99 -1.41 -6.98
CA LYS A 168 16.19 -0.11 -6.33
C LYS A 168 14.92 0.74 -6.38
N TYR A 169 14.60 1.36 -5.25
CA TYR A 169 13.44 2.22 -5.09
C TYR A 169 13.70 3.40 -4.14
N LEU A 170 12.85 4.42 -4.25
CA LEU A 170 12.69 5.48 -3.25
C LEU A 170 11.31 5.40 -2.61
N ILE A 171 11.16 5.99 -1.43
CA ILE A 171 9.89 6.06 -0.71
C ILE A 171 9.64 7.45 -0.16
N LEU A 172 8.41 7.95 -0.33
CA LEU A 172 7.94 9.20 0.24
C LEU A 172 6.59 8.96 0.90
N THR A 173 6.52 9.30 2.19
CA THR A 173 5.29 9.19 2.99
C THR A 173 4.95 10.54 3.61
N GLY A 174 3.79 10.64 4.27
CA GLY A 174 3.41 11.84 5.02
C GLY A 174 4.38 12.18 6.16
N GLN A 175 5.14 11.19 6.65
CA GLN A 175 6.13 11.35 7.72
C GLN A 175 7.50 11.81 7.19
N THR A 176 7.72 11.80 5.86
CA THR A 176 8.95 12.31 5.27
C THR A 176 9.04 13.82 5.51
N ALA A 177 10.14 14.26 6.13
CA ALA A 177 10.41 15.66 6.43
C ALA A 177 10.34 16.51 5.15
N PHE A 178 9.75 17.70 5.24
CA PHE A 178 9.39 18.52 4.08
C PHE A 178 10.61 18.91 3.23
N ASP A 179 11.71 19.26 3.90
CA ASP A 179 13.01 19.61 3.32
C ASP A 179 13.67 18.45 2.53
N ALA A 180 13.46 17.21 2.97
CA ALA A 180 13.99 16.03 2.27
C ALA A 180 13.20 15.64 1.01
N ARG A 181 11.94 16.11 0.86
CA ARG A 181 11.05 15.65 -0.22
C ARG A 181 11.54 16.04 -1.61
N LEU A 182 12.04 17.27 -1.78
CA LEU A 182 12.57 17.73 -3.07
C LEU A 182 13.79 16.93 -3.48
N GLY A 183 14.69 16.62 -2.53
CA GLY A 183 15.85 15.78 -2.78
C GLY A 183 15.49 14.39 -3.32
N LEU A 184 14.46 13.74 -2.75
CA LEU A 184 13.97 12.45 -3.25
C LEU A 184 13.37 12.53 -4.66
N VAL A 185 12.65 13.63 -4.97
CA VAL A 185 12.08 13.85 -6.30
C VAL A 185 13.19 14.07 -7.33
N ASP A 186 14.19 14.88 -7.00
CA ASP A 186 15.33 15.15 -7.87
C ASP A 186 16.18 13.89 -8.09
N GLU A 187 16.46 13.14 -7.01
CA GLU A 187 17.15 11.86 -7.06
C GLU A 187 16.42 10.88 -7.96
N PHE A 188 15.08 10.76 -7.81
CA PHE A 188 14.31 9.94 -8.72
C PHE A 188 14.46 10.46 -10.15
N ASN A 189 14.20 11.73 -10.45
CA ASN A 189 14.24 12.20 -11.83
C ASN A 189 15.61 12.07 -12.51
N GLN A 190 16.72 12.07 -11.74
CA GLN A 190 18.09 12.05 -12.27
C GLN A 190 18.74 10.66 -12.26
N ASP A 191 18.51 9.83 -11.24
CA ASP A 191 19.11 8.49 -11.15
C ASP A 191 18.26 7.44 -11.88
N GLU A 192 18.67 7.11 -13.10
CA GLU A 192 18.04 6.08 -13.93
C GLU A 192 18.14 4.66 -13.33
N SER A 193 19.03 4.42 -12.36
CA SER A 193 19.14 3.12 -11.69
C SER A 193 17.97 2.85 -10.73
N ILE A 194 17.19 3.88 -10.37
CA ILE A 194 16.04 3.77 -9.48
C ILE A 194 14.77 3.49 -10.29
N SER A 195 14.35 2.23 -10.32
CA SER A 195 13.20 1.80 -11.13
C SER A 195 11.83 2.14 -10.55
N VAL A 196 11.70 2.27 -9.23
CA VAL A 196 10.41 2.41 -8.54
C VAL A 196 10.41 3.58 -7.55
N PHE A 197 9.33 4.35 -7.53
CA PHE A 197 9.03 5.32 -6.46
C PHE A 197 7.77 4.86 -5.72
N LEU A 198 7.90 4.51 -4.45
CA LEU A 198 6.78 4.23 -3.55
C LEU A 198 6.26 5.53 -2.93
N LEU A 199 4.99 5.86 -3.13
CA LEU A 199 4.41 7.11 -2.66
C LEU A 199 3.10 6.86 -1.92
N SER A 200 2.97 7.42 -0.72
CA SER A 200 1.68 7.38 -0.04
C SER A 200 0.73 8.44 -0.62
N THR A 201 -0.51 8.06 -0.93
CA THR A 201 -1.48 8.97 -1.56
C THR A 201 -1.72 10.25 -0.73
N ASN A 202 -1.61 10.13 0.61
CA ASN A 202 -1.72 11.27 1.53
C ASN A 202 -0.54 12.24 1.42
N ALA A 203 0.65 11.74 1.08
CA ALA A 203 1.82 12.59 0.88
C ALA A 203 1.70 13.40 -0.42
N SER A 204 1.13 12.82 -1.49
CA SER A 204 0.83 13.53 -2.73
C SER A 204 -0.31 14.54 -2.58
N SER A 205 -1.32 14.27 -1.74
CA SER A 205 -2.47 15.16 -1.56
C SER A 205 -2.18 16.38 -0.66
N SER A 206 -0.97 16.51 -0.09
CA SER A 206 -0.59 17.61 0.79
C SER A 206 -0.31 18.94 0.05
N GLY A 207 -0.78 19.09 -1.21
CA GLY A 207 -0.67 20.34 -1.97
C GLY A 207 0.74 20.69 -2.47
N MET A 208 1.71 19.77 -2.37
CA MET A 208 3.11 20.04 -2.72
C MET A 208 3.39 20.10 -4.22
N GLY A 209 2.52 19.53 -5.07
CA GLY A 209 2.74 19.56 -6.53
C GLY A 209 4.06 18.92 -6.95
N LEU A 210 4.32 17.68 -6.52
CA LEU A 210 5.53 16.95 -6.88
C LEU A 210 5.57 16.69 -8.39
N ASN A 211 6.73 16.85 -9.01
CA ASN A 211 6.95 16.58 -10.44
C ASN A 211 7.82 15.33 -10.60
N LEU A 212 7.18 14.19 -10.89
CA LEU A 212 7.80 12.86 -11.02
C LEU A 212 7.72 12.36 -12.47
N THR A 213 8.05 13.22 -13.44
CA THR A 213 7.94 12.93 -14.88
C THR A 213 8.85 11.81 -15.36
N ALA A 214 9.86 11.40 -14.58
CA ALA A 214 10.64 10.21 -14.90
C ALA A 214 9.83 8.90 -14.83
N ALA A 215 8.72 8.87 -14.08
CA ALA A 215 7.80 7.75 -14.08
C ALA A 215 6.86 7.82 -15.28
N SER A 216 6.78 6.72 -16.05
CA SER A 216 5.83 6.56 -17.15
C SER A 216 4.80 5.47 -16.89
N VAL A 217 4.96 4.70 -15.82
CA VAL A 217 3.95 3.75 -15.33
C VAL A 217 3.49 4.22 -13.95
N VAL A 218 2.18 4.32 -13.74
CA VAL A 218 1.59 4.66 -12.44
C VAL A 218 0.72 3.50 -11.97
N ILE A 219 1.11 2.85 -10.88
CA ILE A 219 0.38 1.72 -10.31
C ILE A 219 -0.37 2.21 -9.08
N LEU A 220 -1.70 2.29 -9.18
CA LEU A 220 -2.60 2.48 -8.04
C LEU A 220 -2.80 1.11 -7.39
N PHE A 221 -1.99 0.82 -6.37
CA PHE A 221 -1.99 -0.48 -5.68
C PHE A 221 -3.27 -0.67 -4.86
N ASP A 222 -3.76 0.40 -4.25
CA ASP A 222 -5.09 0.51 -3.66
C ASP A 222 -5.64 1.93 -3.87
N GLN A 223 -6.95 2.02 -3.99
CA GLN A 223 -7.65 3.23 -4.40
C GLN A 223 -8.07 4.01 -3.16
N ASN A 224 -7.94 5.34 -3.20
CA ASN A 224 -8.43 6.21 -2.15
C ASN A 224 -9.97 6.24 -2.15
N LEU A 225 -10.57 6.48 -0.97
CA LEU A 225 -12.03 6.69 -0.87
C LEU A 225 -12.48 8.00 -1.52
N ASN A 226 -11.56 8.94 -1.72
CA ASN A 226 -11.76 10.14 -2.50
C ASN A 226 -10.94 10.05 -3.81
N PRO A 227 -11.59 9.89 -4.98
CA PRO A 227 -10.91 9.72 -6.27
C PRO A 227 -10.10 10.96 -6.67
N HIS A 228 -10.39 12.13 -6.11
CA HIS A 228 -9.57 13.32 -6.35
C HIS A 228 -8.15 13.16 -5.85
N ASN A 229 -7.94 12.43 -4.75
CA ASN A 229 -6.62 12.17 -4.21
C ASN A 229 -5.81 11.27 -5.14
N ASP A 230 -6.43 10.21 -5.69
CA ASP A 230 -5.79 9.34 -6.67
C ASP A 230 -5.45 10.11 -7.95
N LYS A 231 -6.36 10.98 -8.41
CA LYS A 231 -6.10 11.83 -9.58
C LYS A 231 -4.91 12.76 -9.36
N GLN A 232 -4.85 13.45 -8.23
CA GLN A 232 -3.72 14.33 -7.89
C GLN A 232 -2.41 13.56 -7.80
N ALA A 233 -2.45 12.33 -7.27
CA ALA A 233 -1.27 11.48 -7.20
C ALA A 233 -0.79 11.03 -8.58
N VAL A 234 -1.70 10.67 -9.50
CA VAL A 234 -1.38 10.37 -10.90
C VAL A 234 -0.83 11.61 -11.63
N ASP A 235 -1.39 12.78 -11.37
CA ASP A 235 -0.97 14.04 -11.97
C ASP A 235 0.47 14.42 -11.57
N CYS A 236 1.06 13.80 -10.53
CA CYS A 236 2.50 13.98 -10.21
C CYS A 236 3.41 13.44 -11.32
N ALA A 237 3.03 12.32 -11.96
CA ALA A 237 3.77 11.72 -13.08
C ALA A 237 3.25 12.21 -14.45
N TYR A 238 1.94 12.48 -14.56
CA TYR A 238 1.30 13.01 -15.76
C TYR A 238 1.13 14.54 -15.68
N SER A 239 2.26 15.25 -15.70
CA SER A 239 2.31 16.72 -15.62
C SER A 239 3.11 17.33 -16.77
N ILE A 240 3.14 18.67 -16.82
CA ILE A 240 3.95 19.42 -17.78
C ILE A 240 5.42 19.02 -17.62
N GLY A 241 6.04 18.60 -18.74
CA GLY A 241 7.40 18.07 -18.77
C GLY A 241 7.46 16.57 -19.05
N GLN A 242 6.36 15.85 -18.93
CA GLN A 242 6.28 14.44 -19.32
C GLN A 242 6.52 14.27 -20.82
N GLN A 243 7.48 13.42 -21.19
CA GLN A 243 7.85 13.16 -22.59
C GLN A 243 7.40 11.77 -23.07
N ASN A 244 7.05 10.87 -22.15
CA ASN A 244 6.66 9.49 -22.46
C ASN A 244 5.17 9.29 -22.28
N ASP A 245 4.59 8.38 -23.06
CA ASP A 245 3.24 7.89 -22.81
C ASP A 245 3.14 7.35 -21.38
N VAL A 246 2.04 7.69 -20.69
CA VAL A 246 1.81 7.32 -19.30
C VAL A 246 0.71 6.28 -19.19
N ASP A 247 1.02 5.15 -18.57
CA ASP A 247 0.04 4.09 -18.30
C ASP A 247 -0.33 4.07 -16.82
N VAL A 248 -1.61 4.31 -16.56
CA VAL A 248 -2.21 4.24 -15.22
C VAL A 248 -2.86 2.88 -15.03
N ILE A 249 -2.40 2.14 -14.03
CA ILE A 249 -2.79 0.76 -13.77
C ILE A 249 -3.45 0.69 -12.39
N LYS A 250 -4.72 0.28 -12.33
CA LYS A 250 -5.47 0.11 -11.09
C LYS A 250 -5.54 -1.36 -10.71
N LEU A 251 -4.90 -1.74 -9.60
CA LEU A 251 -5.01 -3.10 -9.07
C LEU A 251 -6.32 -3.27 -8.29
N ILE A 252 -7.16 -4.21 -8.69
CA ILE A 252 -8.45 -4.50 -8.03
C ILE A 252 -8.55 -5.99 -7.73
N SER A 253 -8.74 -6.36 -6.47
CA SER A 253 -8.95 -7.75 -6.05
C SER A 253 -10.37 -8.20 -6.39
N LYS A 254 -10.52 -9.27 -7.19
CA LYS A 254 -11.83 -9.78 -7.63
C LYS A 254 -12.64 -10.32 -6.45
N GLY A 255 -13.96 -10.14 -6.52
CA GLY A 255 -14.89 -10.64 -5.50
C GLY A 255 -14.74 -9.99 -4.13
N THR A 256 -14.10 -8.82 -4.05
CA THR A 256 -13.88 -8.09 -2.81
C THR A 256 -14.63 -6.76 -2.76
N ILE A 257 -14.52 -6.08 -1.62
CA ILE A 257 -15.07 -4.74 -1.38
C ILE A 257 -14.49 -3.70 -2.36
N GLU A 258 -13.31 -3.92 -2.92
CA GLU A 258 -12.69 -3.00 -3.88
C GLU A 258 -13.48 -2.91 -5.19
N VAL A 259 -14.17 -3.98 -5.58
CA VAL A 259 -15.04 -3.99 -6.76
C VAL A 259 -16.24 -3.07 -6.55
N LEU A 260 -16.84 -3.12 -5.36
CA LEU A 260 -17.95 -2.25 -4.98
C LEU A 260 -17.51 -0.78 -4.91
N HIS A 261 -16.31 -0.53 -4.37
CA HIS A 261 -15.70 0.79 -4.36
C HIS A 261 -15.54 1.32 -5.78
N LEU A 262 -14.92 0.53 -6.67
CA LEU A 262 -14.73 0.89 -8.08
C LEU A 262 -16.04 1.27 -8.78
N HIS A 263 -17.10 0.47 -8.62
CA HIS A 263 -18.41 0.78 -9.22
C HIS A 263 -19.02 2.06 -8.67
N THR A 264 -18.87 2.29 -7.37
CA THR A 264 -19.34 3.53 -6.72
C THR A 264 -18.60 4.75 -7.25
N GLU A 265 -17.28 4.65 -7.40
CA GLU A 265 -16.43 5.69 -7.96
C GLU A 265 -16.81 6.05 -9.39
N GLN A 266 -16.96 5.04 -10.26
CA GLN A 266 -17.39 5.24 -11.64
C GLN A 266 -18.77 5.90 -11.71
N SER A 267 -19.71 5.50 -10.86
CA SER A 267 -21.04 6.10 -10.79
C SER A 267 -20.98 7.58 -10.36
N ARG A 268 -20.14 7.93 -9.38
CA ARG A 268 -19.96 9.32 -8.91
C ARG A 268 -19.32 10.21 -9.97
N LEU A 269 -18.34 9.70 -10.72
CA LEU A 269 -17.71 10.43 -11.82
C LEU A 269 -18.74 10.78 -12.90
N LEU A 270 -19.57 9.81 -13.33
CA LEU A 270 -20.64 10.03 -14.30
C LEU A 270 -21.63 11.11 -13.85
N ILE A 271 -22.02 11.12 -12.56
CA ILE A 271 -22.93 12.14 -12.02
C ILE A 271 -22.27 13.53 -12.03
N THR A 272 -20.99 13.61 -11.67
CA THR A 272 -20.23 14.87 -11.67
C THR A 272 -20.11 15.45 -13.07
N ASP A 273 -19.86 14.60 -14.07
CA ASP A 273 -19.78 15.01 -15.47
C ASP A 273 -21.15 15.46 -16.01
N CYS A 274 -22.24 14.78 -15.66
CA CYS A 274 -23.60 15.25 -15.98
C CYS A 274 -23.90 16.63 -15.40
N ARG A 275 -23.51 16.89 -14.13
CA ARG A 275 -23.69 18.22 -13.51
C ARG A 275 -22.91 19.32 -14.20
N ARG A 276 -21.75 19.01 -14.80
CA ARG A 276 -20.98 19.97 -15.60
C ARG A 276 -21.65 20.28 -16.94
N ILE A 277 -22.35 19.31 -17.53
CA ILE A 277 -23.11 19.49 -18.78
C ILE A 277 -24.37 20.35 -18.55
N SER A 278 -25.02 20.25 -17.39
CA SER A 278 -26.21 21.06 -17.08
C SER A 278 -25.92 22.52 -16.64
N CYS A 279 -24.64 22.91 -16.56
CA CYS A 279 -24.21 24.27 -16.17
C CYS A 279 -23.53 25.05 -17.30
N VAL A 280 -23.67 24.59 -18.55
CA VAL A 280 -23.26 25.28 -19.79
C VAL A 280 -24.51 25.51 -20.64
#